data_AF-A0A3L7ZUP1-F1
#
_entry.id   AF-A0A3L7ZUP1-F1
#
_cell.length_a   1.000
_cell.length_b   1.000
_cell.length_c   1.000
_cell.angle_alpha   90.00
_cell.angle_beta   90.00
_cell.angle_gamma   90.00
#
_symmetry.space_group_name_H-M   'P 1'
#
loop_
_entity.id
_entity.type
_entity.pdbx_description
1 polymer ?
#
loop_
_entity_poly.entity_id
_entity_poly.type
_entity_poly.pdbx_seq_one_letter_code
_entity_poly.pdbx_strand_id
1 'polypeptide(L)'
;MKKKFTLLAAIIACTLLSFTSCEKHDGINYLKSKCTAELNGQTYIDQQPYTHIFGPTYPTPFLVYSKYEATFETYLSTERGGKIAYIVRINLFVDTPEEFFHQPQKIEKIDIADTLILDRDYRQYCKDNKVSYATVNGEVIDEGTFQITSYDKTEGQTYCTNCNGTFTLQFSEGTLNGTFCIK
;
A
#
# COMPACT_ATOMS: atom_id res chain seq x y z
N MET A 1 -6.66 43.42 -12.98
CA MET A 1 -7.76 42.44 -12.75
C MET A 1 -7.37 40.99 -13.03
N LYS A 2 -6.69 40.66 -14.15
CA LYS A 2 -6.33 39.27 -14.53
C LYS A 2 -5.60 38.45 -13.44
N LYS A 3 -4.56 39.00 -12.78
CA LYS A 3 -3.78 38.29 -11.74
C LYS A 3 -4.60 37.86 -10.51
N LYS A 4 -5.61 38.63 -10.10
CA LYS A 4 -6.47 38.29 -8.95
C LYS A 4 -7.46 37.16 -9.29
N PHE A 5 -7.93 37.10 -10.54
CA PHE A 5 -8.76 36.00 -11.04
C PHE A 5 -7.97 34.69 -11.15
N THR A 6 -6.71 34.74 -11.56
CA THR A 6 -5.84 33.54 -11.63
C THR A 6 -5.55 32.96 -10.25
N LEU A 7 -5.32 33.82 -9.24
CA LEU A 7 -5.09 33.38 -7.87
C LEU A 7 -6.35 32.76 -7.24
N LEU A 8 -7.52 33.38 -7.46
CA LEU A 8 -8.79 32.87 -6.95
C LEU A 8 -9.16 31.53 -7.60
N ALA A 9 -8.94 31.40 -8.92
CA ALA A 9 -9.15 30.15 -9.65
C ALA A 9 -8.20 29.03 -9.19
N ALA A 10 -6.94 29.36 -8.88
CA ALA A 10 -5.99 28.39 -8.32
C ALA A 10 -6.39 27.92 -6.92
N ILE A 11 -6.88 28.82 -6.05
CA ILE A 11 -7.37 28.46 -4.70
C ILE A 11 -8.64 27.59 -4.80
N ILE A 12 -9.56 27.93 -5.70
CA ILE A 12 -10.77 27.13 -5.95
C ILE A 12 -10.41 25.75 -6.53
N ALA A 13 -9.44 25.68 -7.45
CA ALA A 13 -8.95 24.40 -7.98
C ALA A 13 -8.27 23.55 -6.90
N CYS A 14 -7.40 24.12 -6.07
CA CYS A 14 -6.76 23.39 -4.97
C CYS A 14 -7.78 22.89 -3.93
N THR A 15 -8.77 23.71 -3.56
CA THR A 15 -9.82 23.29 -2.62
C THR A 15 -10.72 22.19 -3.22
N LEU A 16 -11.10 22.29 -4.50
CA LEU A 16 -11.85 21.24 -5.20
C LEU A 16 -11.07 19.93 -5.32
N LEU A 17 -9.76 19.98 -5.60
CA LEU A 17 -8.88 18.80 -5.67
C LEU A 17 -8.68 18.15 -4.28
N SER A 18 -8.69 18.93 -3.20
CA SER A 18 -8.71 18.39 -1.83
C SER A 18 -10.00 17.63 -1.53
N PHE A 19 -11.16 18.06 -2.07
CA PHE A 19 -12.43 17.33 -1.88
C PHE A 19 -12.52 16.04 -2.69
N THR A 20 -11.82 15.92 -3.83
CA THR A 20 -11.84 14.68 -4.62
C THR A 20 -11.02 13.56 -4.00
N SER A 21 -10.01 13.87 -3.19
CA SER A 21 -9.10 12.91 -2.55
C SER A 21 -9.47 12.57 -1.10
N CYS A 22 -10.45 13.27 -0.49
CA CYS A 22 -10.82 13.10 0.91
C CYS A 22 -12.25 12.59 1.13
N GLU A 23 -12.45 11.92 2.27
CA GLU A 23 -13.76 11.65 2.87
C GLU A 23 -13.81 12.15 4.31
N LYS A 24 -15.00 12.51 4.80
CA LYS A 24 -15.17 13.12 6.12
C LYS A 24 -15.82 12.13 7.09
N HIS A 25 -15.17 11.87 8.22
CA HIS A 25 -15.69 11.07 9.33
C HIS A 25 -15.53 11.85 10.64
N ASP A 26 -16.61 11.96 11.42
CA ASP A 26 -16.60 12.61 12.73
C ASP A 26 -15.98 14.02 12.76
N GLY A 27 -16.19 14.79 11.68
CA GLY A 27 -15.64 16.14 11.55
C GLY A 27 -14.23 16.22 10.98
N ILE A 28 -13.52 15.10 10.84
CA ILE A 28 -12.13 15.00 10.37
C ILE A 28 -12.12 14.55 8.91
N ASN A 29 -11.26 15.16 8.08
CA ASN A 29 -11.02 14.74 6.70
C ASN A 29 -9.94 13.65 6.68
N TYR A 30 -10.23 12.55 6.00
CA TYR A 30 -9.34 11.41 5.77
C TYR A 30 -9.09 11.21 4.29
N LEU A 31 -7.98 10.59 3.93
CA LEU A 31 -7.75 10.15 2.55
C LEU A 31 -8.79 9.09 2.14
N LYS A 32 -9.20 9.12 0.86
CA LYS A 32 -10.04 8.07 0.28
C LYS A 32 -9.29 6.76 0.07
N SER A 33 -7.97 6.84 -0.13
CA SER A 33 -7.08 5.69 -0.09
C SER A 33 -7.21 5.01 1.28
N LYS A 34 -7.51 3.71 1.27
CA LYS A 34 -7.75 2.92 2.47
C LYS A 34 -7.38 1.46 2.28
N CYS A 35 -6.92 0.82 3.35
CA CYS A 35 -6.80 -0.63 3.44
C CYS A 35 -7.58 -1.12 4.66
N THR A 36 -8.24 -2.25 4.53
CA THR A 36 -8.86 -2.95 5.67
C THR A 36 -8.37 -4.37 5.68
N ALA A 37 -7.98 -4.87 6.85
CA ALA A 37 -7.53 -6.24 7.01
C ALA A 37 -8.20 -6.91 8.21
N GLU A 38 -8.33 -8.23 8.16
CA GLU A 38 -8.83 -9.06 9.25
C GLU A 38 -7.75 -10.04 9.69
N LEU A 39 -7.53 -10.15 11.00
CA LEU A 39 -6.70 -11.16 11.65
C LEU A 39 -7.43 -11.68 12.88
N ASN A 40 -7.64 -13.00 12.96
CA ASN A 40 -8.27 -13.66 14.11
C ASN A 40 -9.63 -13.04 14.51
N GLY A 41 -10.44 -12.60 13.53
CA GLY A 41 -11.73 -11.94 13.76
C GLY A 41 -11.66 -10.46 14.17
N GLN A 42 -10.46 -9.89 14.32
CA GLN A 42 -10.26 -8.46 14.57
C GLN A 42 -10.01 -7.72 13.24
N THR A 43 -10.78 -6.66 13.00
CA THR A 43 -10.58 -5.75 11.86
C THR A 43 -9.53 -4.68 12.18
N TYR A 44 -8.69 -4.39 11.21
CA TYR A 44 -7.74 -3.30 11.19
C TYR A 44 -7.98 -2.43 9.95
N ILE A 45 -7.67 -1.14 10.06
CA ILE A 45 -7.87 -0.14 9.03
C ILE A 45 -6.62 0.74 8.89
N ASP A 46 -6.20 0.95 7.64
CA ASP A 46 -5.33 2.03 7.24
C ASP A 46 -6.17 3.09 6.55
N GLN A 47 -6.28 4.25 7.19
CA GLN A 47 -6.90 5.43 6.60
C GLN A 47 -6.36 6.67 7.33
N GLN A 48 -5.45 7.38 6.67
CA GLN A 48 -4.75 8.51 7.27
C GLN A 48 -5.60 9.80 7.24
N PRO A 49 -5.56 10.62 8.31
CA PRO A 49 -6.13 11.97 8.27
C PRO A 49 -5.42 12.84 7.23
N TYR A 50 -6.15 13.66 6.48
CA TYR A 50 -5.60 14.54 5.43
C TYR A 50 -4.53 15.52 5.96
N THR A 51 -4.64 15.91 7.23
CA THR A 51 -3.64 16.77 7.89
C THR A 51 -2.25 16.15 7.93
N HIS A 52 -2.12 14.83 7.75
CA HIS A 52 -0.86 14.09 7.70
C HIS A 52 -0.24 13.99 6.30
N ILE A 53 -0.72 14.73 5.30
CA ILE A 53 0.00 14.86 4.01
C ILE A 53 1.34 15.60 4.17
N PHE A 54 1.52 16.33 5.29
CA PHE A 54 2.83 16.83 5.74
C PHE A 54 3.44 15.97 6.88
N GLY A 55 2.77 14.86 7.23
CA GLY A 55 3.20 13.78 8.14
C GLY A 55 4.00 12.72 7.38
N PRO A 56 4.03 11.42 7.77
CA PRO A 56 5.03 10.44 7.31
C PRO A 56 5.28 10.49 5.79
N THR A 57 6.53 10.23 5.39
CA THR A 57 7.12 10.55 4.08
C THR A 57 6.30 10.13 2.85
N TYR A 58 5.35 9.19 2.98
CA TYR A 58 4.35 8.83 1.98
C TYR A 58 3.01 8.40 2.63
N PRO A 59 1.85 8.82 2.07
CA PRO A 59 0.55 8.36 2.54
C PRO A 59 0.34 6.87 2.24
N THR A 60 -0.21 6.13 3.19
CA THR A 60 -0.57 4.71 3.05
C THR A 60 -2.09 4.51 3.00
N PRO A 61 -2.60 3.45 2.36
CA PRO A 61 -1.84 2.49 1.55
C PRO A 61 -1.32 3.11 0.26
N PHE A 62 -0.19 2.62 -0.24
CA PHE A 62 0.30 2.98 -1.57
C PHE A 62 0.75 1.74 -2.34
N LEU A 63 0.75 1.86 -3.67
CA LEU A 63 1.30 0.90 -4.60
C LEU A 63 2.15 1.65 -5.63
N VAL A 64 3.45 1.42 -5.60
CA VAL A 64 4.39 1.90 -6.61
C VAL A 64 4.82 0.73 -7.45
N TYR A 65 4.89 0.91 -8.76
CA TYR A 65 5.44 -0.10 -9.65
C TYR A 65 6.41 0.55 -10.63
N SER A 66 7.45 -0.21 -10.96
CA SER A 66 8.39 0.05 -12.04
C SER A 66 8.18 -1.01 -13.13
N LYS A 67 9.15 -1.18 -14.03
CA LYS A 67 9.03 -2.11 -15.15
C LYS A 67 8.83 -3.58 -14.71
N TYR A 68 9.49 -4.00 -13.63
CA TYR A 68 9.51 -5.40 -13.18
C TYR A 68 9.40 -5.58 -11.67
N GLU A 69 9.22 -4.49 -10.93
CA GLU A 69 9.13 -4.49 -9.47
C GLU A 69 7.91 -3.67 -9.05
N ALA A 70 7.15 -4.18 -8.08
CA ALA A 70 6.09 -3.42 -7.42
C ALA A 70 6.25 -3.48 -5.90
N THR A 71 5.98 -2.36 -5.23
CA THR A 71 5.97 -2.25 -3.77
C THR A 71 4.62 -1.74 -3.32
N PHE A 72 3.94 -2.55 -2.51
CA PHE A 72 2.76 -2.17 -1.75
C PHE A 72 3.12 -2.01 -0.27
N GLU A 73 2.61 -0.97 0.36
CA GLU A 73 2.80 -0.75 1.80
C GLU A 73 1.53 -0.16 2.42
N THR A 74 1.16 -0.66 3.61
CA THR A 74 0.00 -0.18 4.37
C THR A 74 0.23 -0.26 5.87
N TYR A 75 -0.27 0.74 6.60
CA TYR A 75 -0.13 0.88 8.06
C TYR A 75 -1.50 0.71 8.73
N LEU A 76 -1.71 -0.48 9.29
CA LEU A 76 -2.98 -0.92 9.84
C LEU A 76 -3.08 -0.55 11.32
N SER A 77 -4.19 0.09 11.69
CA SER A 77 -4.55 0.46 13.07
C SER A 77 -5.91 -0.14 13.44
N THR A 78 -6.26 -0.23 14.71
CA THR A 78 -7.59 -0.73 15.12
C THR A 78 -8.72 0.28 14.84
N GLU A 79 -8.37 1.54 14.60
CA GLU A 79 -9.27 2.64 14.31
C GLU A 79 -8.61 3.67 13.38
N ARG A 80 -9.42 4.53 12.75
CA ARG A 80 -8.94 5.56 11.80
C ARG A 80 -8.01 6.54 12.51
N GLY A 81 -6.82 6.78 11.94
CA GLY A 81 -5.82 7.65 12.54
C GLY A 81 -5.29 7.17 13.91
N GLY A 82 -5.57 5.93 14.29
CA GLY A 82 -5.11 5.33 15.54
C GLY A 82 -3.61 5.01 15.52
N LYS A 83 -3.15 4.38 16.60
CA LYS A 83 -1.78 3.86 16.68
C LYS A 83 -1.62 2.66 15.73
N ILE A 84 -0.53 2.68 14.97
CA ILE A 84 -0.16 1.58 14.07
C ILE A 84 0.03 0.29 14.87
N ALA A 85 -0.73 -0.74 14.49
CA ALA A 85 -0.65 -2.09 15.02
C ALA A 85 0.18 -3.00 14.09
N TYR A 86 -0.04 -2.90 12.77
CA TYR A 86 0.72 -3.66 11.77
C TYR A 86 1.24 -2.78 10.65
N ILE A 87 2.48 -3.01 10.25
CA ILE A 87 3.08 -2.52 9.01
C ILE A 87 3.17 -3.69 8.04
N VAL A 88 2.43 -3.62 6.95
CA VAL A 88 2.47 -4.63 5.88
C VAL A 88 3.26 -4.05 4.72
N ARG A 89 4.26 -4.79 4.26
CA ARG A 89 5.04 -4.46 3.06
C ARG A 89 5.10 -5.67 2.15
N ILE A 90 4.81 -5.47 0.87
CA ILE A 90 4.81 -6.52 -0.16
C ILE A 90 5.67 -6.01 -1.31
N ASN A 91 6.69 -6.77 -1.71
CA ASN A 91 7.54 -6.46 -2.85
C ASN A 91 7.44 -7.62 -3.84
N LEU A 92 7.04 -7.29 -5.06
CA LEU A 92 6.76 -8.24 -6.13
C LEU A 92 7.76 -8.06 -7.25
N PHE A 93 8.25 -9.17 -7.78
CA PHE A 93 9.07 -9.23 -8.97
C PHE A 93 8.40 -10.16 -10.00
N VAL A 94 8.27 -9.68 -11.23
CA VAL A 94 7.60 -10.38 -12.33
C VAL A 94 8.45 -10.34 -13.59
N ASP A 95 8.20 -11.27 -14.51
CA ASP A 95 8.91 -11.33 -15.79
C ASP A 95 8.37 -10.26 -16.77
N THR A 96 7.06 -10.03 -16.75
CA THR A 96 6.39 -9.00 -17.54
C THR A 96 5.52 -8.07 -16.67
N PRO A 97 5.56 -6.74 -16.86
CA PRO A 97 4.78 -5.81 -16.04
C PRO A 97 3.27 -6.06 -16.06
N GLU A 98 2.75 -6.68 -17.12
CA GLU A 98 1.36 -7.09 -17.26
C GLU A 98 0.91 -8.07 -16.16
N GLU A 99 1.82 -8.89 -15.64
CA GLU A 99 1.50 -9.93 -14.65
C GLU A 99 0.97 -9.34 -13.34
N PHE A 100 1.47 -8.18 -12.92
CA PHE A 100 0.98 -7.49 -11.71
C PHE A 100 -0.54 -7.28 -11.73
N PHE A 101 -1.10 -7.09 -12.93
CA PHE A 101 -2.47 -6.64 -13.12
C PHE A 101 -3.43 -7.76 -13.53
N HIS A 102 -2.92 -8.86 -14.09
CA HIS A 102 -3.76 -9.89 -14.71
C HIS A 102 -3.82 -11.19 -13.93
N GLN A 103 -2.90 -11.44 -13.01
CA GLN A 103 -2.88 -12.69 -12.25
C GLN A 103 -2.54 -12.49 -10.76
N PRO A 104 -3.10 -13.32 -9.87
CA PRO A 104 -2.66 -13.38 -8.48
C PRO A 104 -1.17 -13.72 -8.40
N GLN A 105 -0.45 -12.99 -7.56
CA GLN A 105 0.96 -13.22 -7.28
C GLN A 105 1.09 -14.10 -6.05
N LYS A 106 1.79 -15.23 -6.18
CA LYS A 106 2.15 -16.08 -5.04
C LYS A 106 3.43 -15.56 -4.41
N ILE A 107 3.48 -15.56 -3.09
CA ILE A 107 4.63 -15.17 -2.29
C ILE A 107 4.95 -16.33 -1.37
N GLU A 108 6.19 -16.79 -1.37
CA GLU A 108 6.66 -17.86 -0.50
C GLU A 108 7.99 -17.43 0.11
N LYS A 109 8.16 -17.71 1.39
CA LYS A 109 9.44 -17.56 2.06
C LYS A 109 10.46 -18.47 1.40
N ILE A 110 11.65 -17.92 1.18
CA ILE A 110 12.78 -18.71 0.74
C ILE A 110 13.73 -18.96 1.91
N ASP A 111 14.14 -20.21 2.08
CA ASP A 111 15.19 -20.56 3.02
C ASP A 111 16.53 -20.13 2.43
N ILE A 112 17.11 -19.08 3.00
CA ILE A 112 18.47 -18.68 2.69
C ILE A 112 19.36 -19.37 3.73
N ALA A 113 20.34 -20.13 3.26
CA ALA A 113 21.22 -20.94 4.09
C ALA A 113 22.16 -20.07 4.94
N ASP A 114 21.64 -19.45 6.01
CA ASP A 114 22.41 -18.92 7.14
C ASP A 114 21.48 -18.57 8.31
N THR A 115 21.82 -18.99 9.51
CA THR A 115 20.90 -19.06 10.66
C THR A 115 20.48 -17.72 11.28
N LEU A 116 21.01 -16.59 10.82
CA LEU A 116 20.70 -15.25 11.36
C LEU A 116 20.84 -14.17 10.28
N ILE A 117 19.92 -14.17 9.32
CA ILE A 117 19.84 -13.10 8.33
C ILE A 117 19.00 -11.97 8.93
N LEU A 118 19.58 -10.78 9.05
CA LEU A 118 18.85 -9.58 9.43
C LEU A 118 17.80 -9.26 8.36
N ASP A 119 16.66 -8.64 8.72
CA ASP A 119 15.62 -8.21 7.75
C ASP A 119 16.21 -7.52 6.51
N ARG A 120 17.16 -6.61 6.75
CA ARG A 120 17.85 -5.89 5.67
C ARG A 120 18.53 -6.82 4.67
N ASP A 121 19.19 -7.86 5.15
CA ASP A 121 19.98 -8.78 4.33
C ASP A 121 19.05 -9.74 3.56
N TYR A 122 17.93 -10.15 4.15
CA TYR A 122 16.88 -10.91 3.46
C TYR A 122 16.27 -10.09 2.31
N ARG A 123 15.90 -8.83 2.60
CA ARG A 123 15.33 -7.92 1.61
C ARG A 123 16.30 -7.64 0.46
N GLN A 124 17.58 -7.48 0.78
CA GLN A 124 18.62 -7.27 -0.23
C GLN A 124 18.79 -8.53 -1.08
N TYR A 125 18.87 -9.71 -0.47
CA TYR A 125 18.94 -10.98 -1.19
C TYR A 125 17.75 -11.17 -2.14
N CYS A 126 16.52 -10.97 -1.65
CA CYS A 126 15.33 -11.10 -2.47
C CYS A 126 15.35 -10.12 -3.66
N LYS A 127 15.80 -8.89 -3.43
CA LYS A 127 15.94 -7.89 -4.51
C LYS A 127 16.96 -8.31 -5.56
N ASP A 128 18.14 -8.76 -5.14
CA ASP A 128 19.22 -9.17 -6.05
C ASP A 128 18.84 -10.41 -6.88
N ASN A 129 18.02 -11.29 -6.30
CA ASN A 129 17.57 -12.52 -6.94
C ASN A 129 16.16 -12.42 -7.56
N LYS A 130 15.53 -11.24 -7.54
CA LYS A 130 14.17 -11.01 -8.05
C LYS A 130 13.12 -11.97 -7.46
N VAL A 131 13.22 -12.22 -6.16
CA VAL A 131 12.29 -13.07 -5.41
C VAL A 131 11.25 -12.18 -4.74
N SER A 132 9.98 -12.40 -5.06
CA SER A 132 8.85 -11.73 -4.40
C SER A 132 8.80 -12.10 -2.92
N TYR A 133 8.57 -11.13 -2.04
CA TYR A 133 8.51 -11.34 -0.60
C TYR A 133 7.54 -10.34 0.07
N ALA A 134 7.07 -10.69 1.25
CA ALA A 134 6.28 -9.79 2.08
C ALA A 134 6.69 -9.88 3.55
N THR A 135 6.42 -8.80 4.28
CA THR A 135 6.66 -8.71 5.71
C THR A 135 5.47 -8.12 6.44
N VAL A 136 5.18 -8.62 7.63
CA VAL A 136 4.23 -8.04 8.58
C VAL A 136 5.00 -7.68 9.85
N ASN A 137 5.05 -6.39 10.21
CA ASN A 137 5.87 -5.89 11.33
C ASN A 137 7.36 -6.31 11.28
N GLY A 138 7.91 -6.45 10.07
CA GLY A 138 9.29 -6.90 9.85
C GLY A 138 9.49 -8.42 9.93
N GLU A 139 8.46 -9.19 10.28
CA GLU A 139 8.47 -10.65 10.14
C GLU A 139 8.25 -11.00 8.67
N VAL A 140 9.13 -11.82 8.09
CA VAL A 140 8.93 -12.40 6.76
C VAL A 140 7.84 -13.46 6.84
N ILE A 141 6.80 -13.29 6.01
CA ILE A 141 5.67 -14.23 5.94
C ILE A 141 6.13 -15.61 5.45
N ASP A 142 5.41 -16.66 5.80
CA ASP A 142 5.71 -18.02 5.30
C ASP A 142 5.16 -18.22 3.88
N GLU A 143 3.87 -17.90 3.68
CA GLU A 143 3.22 -17.91 2.38
C GLU A 143 2.14 -16.83 2.27
N GLY A 144 1.82 -16.43 1.05
CA GLY A 144 0.81 -15.43 0.80
C GLY A 144 0.45 -15.23 -0.65
N THR A 145 -0.55 -14.39 -0.86
CA THR A 145 -1.01 -13.97 -2.18
C THR A 145 -1.24 -12.46 -2.21
N PHE A 146 -1.02 -11.86 -3.37
CA PHE A 146 -1.36 -10.47 -3.65
C PHE A 146 -2.01 -10.36 -5.02
N GLN A 147 -3.10 -9.60 -5.14
CA GLN A 147 -3.80 -9.43 -6.40
C GLN A 147 -4.33 -8.01 -6.55
N ILE A 148 -4.06 -7.40 -7.70
CA ILE A 148 -4.78 -6.21 -8.16
C ILE A 148 -6.07 -6.70 -8.83
N THR A 149 -7.23 -6.25 -8.36
CA THR A 149 -8.55 -6.69 -8.85
C THR A 149 -9.17 -5.69 -9.82
N SER A 150 -8.80 -4.42 -9.74
CA SER A 150 -9.19 -3.40 -10.70
C SER A 150 -8.19 -2.26 -10.71
N TYR A 151 -7.89 -1.69 -11.86
CA TYR A 151 -6.96 -0.58 -11.99
C TYR A 151 -7.31 0.32 -13.17
N ASP A 152 -7.09 1.63 -13.03
CA ASP A 152 -7.05 2.55 -14.17
C ASP A 152 -5.59 2.77 -14.56
N LYS A 153 -5.15 2.18 -15.68
CA LYS A 153 -3.79 2.41 -16.19
C LYS A 153 -3.73 3.74 -16.92
N THR A 154 -2.93 4.67 -16.40
CA THR A 154 -2.47 5.80 -17.20
C THR A 154 -1.04 5.50 -17.67
N GLU A 155 -0.80 5.61 -18.97
CA GLU A 155 0.52 5.38 -19.56
C GLU A 155 1.58 6.32 -18.93
N GLY A 156 2.73 5.75 -18.54
CA GLY A 156 3.82 6.50 -17.91
C GLY A 156 3.72 6.74 -16.39
N GLN A 157 2.65 6.29 -15.72
CA GLN A 157 2.55 6.38 -14.25
C GLN A 157 3.34 5.26 -13.55
N THR A 158 4.13 5.64 -12.54
CA THR A 158 4.84 4.72 -11.63
C THR A 158 4.07 4.47 -10.33
N TYR A 159 3.00 5.21 -10.08
CA TYR A 159 2.14 5.09 -8.91
C TYR A 159 0.77 4.65 -9.36
N CYS A 160 0.16 3.70 -8.65
CA CYS A 160 -1.26 3.50 -8.86
C CYS A 160 -2.06 4.60 -8.18
N THR A 161 -2.89 5.30 -8.93
CA THR A 161 -3.78 6.34 -8.41
C THR A 161 -5.24 5.89 -8.31
N ASN A 162 -5.61 4.77 -8.93
CA ASN A 162 -6.94 4.17 -8.89
C ASN A 162 -6.79 2.64 -8.97
N CYS A 163 -6.51 1.99 -7.85
CA CYS A 163 -6.39 0.53 -7.77
C CYS A 163 -7.21 -0.04 -6.64
N ASN A 164 -7.82 -1.19 -6.88
CA ASN A 164 -8.30 -2.06 -5.82
C ASN A 164 -7.55 -3.38 -5.89
N GLY A 165 -7.47 -4.04 -4.74
CA GLY A 165 -6.89 -5.36 -4.69
C GLY A 165 -7.04 -6.02 -3.34
N THR A 166 -6.45 -7.20 -3.23
CA THR A 166 -6.51 -8.04 -2.06
C THR A 166 -5.15 -8.63 -1.77
N PHE A 167 -4.95 -9.03 -0.52
CA PHE A 167 -3.81 -9.85 -0.12
C PHE A 167 -4.22 -10.83 0.98
N THR A 168 -3.52 -11.95 1.05
CA THR A 168 -3.59 -12.90 2.17
C THR A 168 -2.17 -13.23 2.56
N LEU A 169 -1.80 -13.04 3.82
CA LEU A 169 -0.43 -13.24 4.32
C LEU A 169 -0.47 -14.12 5.57
N GLN A 170 0.30 -15.21 5.57
CA GLN A 170 0.45 -16.09 6.74
C GLN A 170 1.74 -15.74 7.48
N PHE A 171 1.63 -15.48 8.78
CA PHE A 171 2.73 -15.15 9.66
C PHE A 171 2.44 -15.68 11.07
N SER A 172 3.35 -15.46 12.02
CA SER A 172 3.33 -16.07 13.35
C SER A 172 2.04 -15.87 14.14
N GLU A 173 1.33 -14.76 13.97
CA GLU A 173 0.07 -14.49 14.68
C GLU A 173 -1.19 -15.01 13.95
N GLY A 174 -1.04 -15.53 12.73
CA GLY A 174 -2.13 -16.13 11.94
C GLY A 174 -2.17 -15.64 10.49
N THR A 175 -3.37 -15.65 9.92
CA THR A 175 -3.60 -15.26 8.52
C THR A 175 -4.23 -13.88 8.44
N LEU A 176 -3.48 -12.91 7.92
CA LEU A 176 -3.95 -11.55 7.66
C LEU A 176 -4.58 -11.47 6.27
N ASN A 177 -5.89 -11.19 6.21
CA ASN A 177 -6.63 -11.02 4.95
C ASN A 177 -6.94 -9.55 4.72
N GLY A 178 -6.35 -8.95 3.69
CA GLY A 178 -6.48 -7.54 3.37
C GLY A 178 -7.23 -7.26 2.09
N THR A 179 -7.95 -6.13 2.07
CA THR A 179 -8.46 -5.48 0.87
C THR A 179 -7.98 -4.04 0.86
N PHE A 180 -7.59 -3.53 -0.31
CA PHE A 180 -7.12 -2.16 -0.45
C PHE A 180 -7.81 -1.44 -1.60
N CYS A 181 -7.92 -0.13 -1.44
CA CYS A 181 -8.45 0.82 -2.40
C CYS A 181 -7.53 2.04 -2.39
N ILE A 182 -6.90 2.36 -3.51
CA ILE A 182 -6.01 3.51 -3.70
C ILE A 182 -6.71 4.47 -4.66
N LYS A 183 -6.84 5.73 -4.24
CA LYS A 183 -7.57 6.85 -4.86
C LYS A 183 -6.89 8.19 -4.60
#